data_AF-A0ABD1DD65-F1
#
_entry.id   AF-A0ABD1DD65-F1
#
_cell.length_a   1.000
_cell.length_b   1.000
_cell.length_c   1.000
_cell.angle_alpha   90.00
_cell.angle_beta   90.00
_cell.angle_gamma   90.00
#
_symmetry.space_group_name_H-M   'P 1'
#
loop_
_entity.id
_entity.type
_entity.pdbx_description
1 polymer ?
#
loop_
_entity_poly.entity_id
_entity_poly.type
_entity_poly.pdbx_seq_one_letter_code
_entity_poly.pdbx_strand_id
1 'polypeptide(L)'
;MVQKLILLALLVTAAAAFPERKPVKIAPIIEKMLKAYPIPEVPEDYDLANSRSVRNLFRTRVDHFNPQNRDTFEFEYYSNDEFYRPGGPIFIFVGGNWGVIPYFIEQGHFRDIAYMEGAWMFTNEHRYYGTSFPVEDLSTPNLRFLTVEQAMVDLAELIYHLRHNVVRDDNARVILLGMGYGGAIATWMRQRYPHLVDGSWVSSGQVEARFNFKEYAVEIGELIRDHGDDECYSRIWRAFRTAEALMDAGRTEIVTDMFKTCDAVDEENMLDVETFFYNLKEVIQAEILLYQNVESTTRLCETLNDSDESTDLQTLANWVNATFSYFECLPFDFESTVEAHSVLDIDSIENRYLGLRQRVYQFCTEFGWFLTADSDDQPFGYRVTMYFFLNFCKATYGDWVTAEVVADGVHLTNMHFGGQDPRIANVLFTNGGLDPTRDISITEYHAPRASAIVIPDYFGSADINSISGFNSPEMLEAKHQIHEHIISWLYEPVLPIVDNE
;
A
#
# COMPACT_ATOMS: atom_id res chain seq x y z
N MET A 1 49.34 71.24 9.98
CA MET A 1 49.36 69.86 10.51
C MET A 1 48.05 69.20 10.11
N VAL A 2 48.12 68.37 9.07
CA VAL A 2 47.20 67.32 8.61
C VAL A 2 45.69 67.46 8.94
N GLN A 3 44.91 67.75 7.91
CA GLN A 3 43.46 67.49 7.85
C GLN A 3 43.29 66.31 6.87
N LYS A 4 42.99 65.10 7.39
CA LYS A 4 42.78 63.90 6.56
C LYS A 4 41.29 63.73 6.27
N LEU A 5 40.98 63.78 4.97
CA LEU A 5 39.69 63.43 4.40
C LEU A 5 39.34 61.95 4.68
N ILE A 6 38.07 61.74 4.98
CA ILE A 6 37.38 60.45 4.99
C ILE A 6 36.99 60.13 3.54
N LEU A 7 37.39 58.95 3.02
CA LEU A 7 36.82 58.37 1.81
C LEU A 7 35.99 57.16 2.23
N LEU A 8 34.65 57.26 2.08
CA LEU A 8 33.75 56.11 2.11
C LEU A 8 33.92 55.32 0.82
N ALA A 9 34.25 54.03 0.91
CA ALA A 9 34.09 53.09 -0.18
C ALA A 9 32.79 52.28 0.07
N LEU A 10 31.77 52.55 -0.73
CA LEU A 10 30.56 51.75 -0.84
C LEU A 10 30.89 50.46 -1.60
N LEU A 11 30.93 49.33 -0.90
CA LEU A 11 30.84 48.00 -1.51
C LEU A 11 29.38 47.55 -1.42
N VAL A 12 28.64 47.75 -2.52
CA VAL A 12 27.33 47.13 -2.71
C VAL A 12 27.60 45.73 -3.25
N THR A 13 27.57 44.73 -2.38
CA THR A 13 27.41 43.34 -2.82
C THR A 13 25.93 43.14 -3.14
N ALA A 14 25.60 43.10 -4.43
CA ALA A 14 24.31 42.60 -4.88
C ALA A 14 24.25 41.11 -4.55
N ALA A 15 23.65 40.77 -3.40
CA ALA A 15 23.13 39.43 -3.18
C ALA A 15 21.99 39.26 -4.19
N ALA A 16 22.19 38.40 -5.19
CA ALA A 16 21.09 37.92 -6.00
C ALA A 16 20.12 37.21 -5.03
N ALA A 17 19.03 37.88 -4.69
CA ALA A 17 17.91 37.24 -4.03
C ALA A 17 17.33 36.25 -5.03
N PHE A 18 17.65 34.97 -4.86
CA PHE A 18 16.86 33.91 -5.48
C PHE A 18 15.43 34.08 -4.95
N PRO A 19 14.41 34.11 -5.82
CA PRO A 19 13.05 34.18 -5.35
C PRO A 19 12.79 32.97 -4.44
N GLU A 20 12.36 33.20 -3.20
CA GLU A 20 11.80 32.15 -2.34
C GLU A 20 10.66 31.50 -3.13
N ARG A 21 10.92 30.28 -3.60
CA ARG A 21 9.92 29.45 -4.28
C ARG A 21 8.87 29.07 -3.25
N LYS A 22 7.61 29.17 -3.66
CA LYS A 22 6.54 28.53 -2.90
C LYS A 22 6.71 27.02 -3.09
N PRO A 23 6.85 26.22 -2.02
CA PRO A 23 6.91 24.77 -2.17
C PRO A 23 5.62 24.29 -2.83
N VAL A 24 5.75 23.59 -3.96
CA VAL A 24 4.62 22.92 -4.60
C VAL A 24 4.44 21.61 -3.86
N LYS A 25 3.32 21.47 -3.14
CA LYS A 25 3.03 20.23 -2.43
C LYS A 25 2.83 19.10 -3.43
N ILE A 26 3.70 18.10 -3.41
CA ILE A 26 3.57 16.86 -4.21
C ILE A 26 2.48 15.92 -3.66
N ALA A 27 2.00 16.15 -2.42
CA ALA A 27 0.98 15.33 -1.76
C ALA A 27 -0.27 15.01 -2.61
N PRO A 28 -0.84 15.92 -3.43
CA PRO A 28 -1.99 15.59 -4.28
C PRO A 28 -1.64 14.64 -5.44
N ILE A 29 -0.41 14.71 -5.97
CA ILE A 29 0.09 13.74 -6.97
C ILE A 29 0.21 12.37 -6.30
N ILE A 30 0.81 12.35 -5.10
CA ILE A 30 0.95 11.13 -4.31
C ILE A 30 -0.42 10.56 -3.94
N GLU A 31 -1.41 11.38 -3.58
CA GLU A 31 -2.78 10.91 -3.33
C GLU A 31 -3.35 10.16 -4.55
N LYS A 32 -3.18 10.70 -5.77
CA LYS A 32 -3.59 9.99 -6.99
C LYS A 32 -2.85 8.65 -7.13
N MET A 33 -1.54 8.62 -6.86
CA MET A 33 -0.74 7.39 -6.92
C MET A 33 -1.17 6.37 -5.85
N LEU A 34 -1.52 6.83 -4.65
CA LEU A 34 -1.92 5.96 -3.55
C LEU A 34 -3.30 5.34 -3.75
N LYS A 35 -4.22 6.05 -4.40
CA LYS A 35 -5.52 5.50 -4.79
C LYS A 35 -5.42 4.32 -5.77
N ALA A 36 -4.25 4.12 -6.36
CA ALA A 36 -3.96 2.99 -7.23
C ALA A 36 -3.60 1.70 -6.45
N TYR A 37 -3.36 1.78 -5.13
CA TYR A 37 -3.22 0.60 -4.28
C TYR A 37 -4.59 0.06 -3.88
N PRO A 38 -4.78 -1.27 -3.81
CA PRO A 38 -6.08 -1.89 -3.59
C PRO A 38 -6.57 -1.62 -2.15
N ILE A 39 -7.45 -0.64 -2.02
CA ILE A 39 -8.33 -0.40 -0.86
C ILE A 39 -9.76 -0.61 -1.39
N PRO A 40 -10.73 -1.14 -0.61
CA PRO A 40 -12.09 -1.27 -1.10
C PRO A 40 -12.60 0.10 -1.56
N GLU A 41 -13.06 0.18 -2.81
CA GLU A 41 -13.61 1.42 -3.35
C GLU A 41 -14.87 1.77 -2.57
N VAL A 42 -14.80 2.84 -1.78
CA VAL A 42 -15.94 3.33 -1.02
C VAL A 42 -16.70 4.30 -1.93
N PRO A 43 -17.98 4.02 -2.26
CA PRO A 43 -18.78 4.89 -3.10
C PRO A 43 -18.84 6.31 -2.54
N GLU A 44 -18.78 7.32 -3.42
CA GLU A 44 -18.82 8.74 -3.02
C GLU A 44 -20.11 9.11 -2.26
N ASP A 45 -21.19 8.36 -2.46
CA ASP A 45 -22.48 8.55 -1.81
C ASP A 45 -22.63 7.78 -0.48
N TYR A 46 -21.59 7.08 -0.02
CA TYR A 46 -21.62 6.40 1.28
C TYR A 46 -21.65 7.41 2.43
N ASP A 47 -22.78 7.44 3.15
CA ASP A 47 -23.00 8.38 4.25
C ASP A 47 -22.48 7.83 5.59
N LEU A 48 -21.24 8.21 5.92
CA LEU A 48 -20.61 7.92 7.20
C LEU A 48 -21.43 8.40 8.41
N ALA A 49 -22.19 9.49 8.28
CA ALA A 49 -22.96 10.04 9.40
C ALA A 49 -24.19 9.20 9.75
N ASN A 50 -24.66 8.36 8.81
CA ASN A 50 -25.80 7.46 8.97
C ASN A 50 -25.39 5.98 9.03
N SER A 51 -24.11 5.69 9.32
CA SER A 51 -23.62 4.34 9.57
C SER A 51 -24.39 3.65 10.71
N ARG A 52 -24.68 2.36 10.53
CA ARG A 52 -25.30 1.50 11.56
C ARG A 52 -24.27 0.93 12.53
N SER A 53 -23.00 0.98 12.16
CA SER A 53 -21.90 0.50 12.98
C SER A 53 -21.55 1.49 14.07
N VAL A 54 -21.23 0.96 15.24
CA VAL A 54 -20.83 1.75 16.41
C VAL A 54 -19.32 1.91 16.40
N ARG A 55 -18.85 3.16 16.46
CA ARG A 55 -17.44 3.48 16.71
C ARG A 55 -17.10 3.22 18.17
N ASN A 56 -16.02 2.48 18.40
CA ASN A 56 -15.50 2.16 19.73
C ASN A 56 -14.00 2.45 19.80
N LEU A 57 -13.48 2.50 21.02
CA LEU A 57 -12.05 2.66 21.32
C LEU A 57 -11.59 1.48 22.17
N PHE A 58 -10.50 0.85 21.77
CA PHE A 58 -9.87 -0.21 22.55
C PHE A 58 -8.54 0.26 23.12
N ARG A 59 -8.37 0.16 24.44
CA ARG A 59 -7.17 0.58 25.15
C ARG A 59 -6.17 -0.55 25.27
N THR A 60 -4.96 -0.35 24.78
CA THR A 60 -3.87 -1.34 24.79
C THR A 60 -2.51 -0.68 25.12
N ARG A 61 -1.42 -1.44 25.12
CA ARG A 61 -0.05 -0.96 25.41
C ARG A 61 0.56 -0.28 24.19
N VAL A 62 1.32 0.79 24.42
CA VAL A 62 2.19 1.37 23.39
C VAL A 62 3.26 0.35 22.97
N ASP A 63 3.84 -0.34 23.95
CA ASP A 63 4.88 -1.33 23.76
C ASP A 63 4.57 -2.63 24.51
N HIS A 64 4.25 -3.68 23.75
CA HIS A 64 3.94 -5.02 24.25
C HIS A 64 5.17 -5.83 24.66
N PHE A 65 6.35 -5.45 24.18
CA PHE A 65 7.59 -6.22 24.34
C PHE A 65 8.54 -5.62 25.37
N ASN A 66 8.19 -4.47 25.96
CA ASN A 66 8.92 -3.86 27.05
C ASN A 66 8.08 -3.81 28.34
N PRO A 67 8.32 -4.71 29.33
CA PRO A 67 7.54 -4.75 30.55
C PRO A 67 7.74 -3.51 31.46
N GLN A 68 8.79 -2.72 31.24
CA GLN A 68 9.04 -1.48 31.98
C GLN A 68 8.22 -0.31 31.41
N ASN A 69 7.84 -0.39 30.14
CA ASN A 69 6.93 0.57 29.54
C ASN A 69 5.50 0.23 29.97
N ARG A 70 4.81 1.19 30.59
CA ARG A 70 3.43 1.03 31.06
C ARG A 70 2.47 2.00 30.36
N ASP A 71 2.94 2.71 29.36
CA ASP A 71 2.15 3.63 28.58
C ASP A 71 1.11 2.86 27.78
N THR A 72 -0.01 3.53 27.52
CA THR A 72 -1.16 2.96 26.83
C THR A 72 -1.69 3.97 25.83
N PHE A 73 -2.24 3.47 24.74
CA PHE A 73 -2.99 4.26 23.78
C PHE A 73 -4.32 3.58 23.48
N GLU A 74 -5.17 4.28 22.75
CA GLU A 74 -6.45 3.75 22.27
C GLU A 74 -6.41 3.73 20.75
N PHE A 75 -6.89 2.63 20.16
CA PHE A 75 -7.13 2.56 18.72
C PHE A 75 -8.62 2.37 18.44
N GLU A 76 -9.04 2.85 17.27
CA GLU A 76 -10.42 2.78 16.82
C GLU A 76 -10.78 1.38 16.32
N TYR A 77 -12.01 0.96 16.61
CA TYR A 77 -12.62 -0.18 15.96
C TYR A 77 -14.13 0.03 15.81
N TYR A 78 -14.72 -0.57 14.79
CA TYR A 78 -16.15 -0.54 14.58
C TYR A 78 -16.77 -1.88 14.94
N SER A 79 -18.03 -1.84 15.40
CA SER A 79 -18.82 -3.03 15.66
C SER A 79 -20.20 -2.91 15.02
N ASN A 80 -20.69 -3.98 14.41
CA ASN A 80 -22.01 -4.05 13.83
C ASN A 80 -22.68 -5.39 14.19
N ASP A 81 -23.73 -5.32 15.00
CA ASP A 81 -24.49 -6.47 15.50
C ASP A 81 -25.79 -6.74 14.72
N GLU A 82 -26.01 -6.08 13.57
CA GLU A 82 -27.25 -6.14 12.79
C GLU A 82 -27.71 -7.58 12.51
N PHE A 83 -26.75 -8.49 12.32
CA PHE A 83 -27.01 -9.89 12.00
C PHE A 83 -26.68 -10.86 13.12
N TYR A 84 -26.18 -10.38 14.25
CA TYR A 84 -25.74 -11.25 15.33
C TYR A 84 -26.90 -12.07 15.90
N ARG A 85 -26.69 -13.39 16.00
CA ARG A 85 -27.59 -14.30 16.72
C ARG A 85 -26.88 -14.80 17.99
N PRO A 86 -27.57 -14.99 19.12
CA PRO A 86 -26.94 -15.50 20.34
C PRO A 86 -26.14 -16.79 20.10
N GLY A 87 -24.86 -16.79 20.49
CA GLY A 87 -23.91 -17.89 20.22
C GLY A 87 -23.29 -17.89 18.82
N GLY A 88 -23.51 -16.83 18.03
CA GLY A 88 -22.92 -16.64 16.71
C GLY A 88 -21.43 -16.27 16.78
N PRO A 89 -20.71 -16.42 15.65
CA PRO A 89 -19.28 -16.16 15.59
C PRO A 89 -18.93 -14.66 15.56
N ILE A 90 -17.65 -14.36 15.77
CA ILE A 90 -17.01 -13.06 15.64
C ILE A 90 -16.34 -13.00 14.26
N PHE A 91 -16.72 -12.03 13.45
CA PHE A 91 -16.11 -11.77 12.15
C PHE A 91 -15.34 -10.44 12.23
N ILE A 92 -14.06 -10.43 11.83
CA ILE A 92 -13.22 -9.23 11.91
C ILE A 92 -12.63 -8.91 10.55
N PHE A 93 -12.92 -7.71 10.03
CA PHE A 93 -12.16 -7.12 8.94
C PHE A 93 -10.87 -6.49 9.51
N VAL A 94 -9.72 -7.03 9.11
CA VAL A 94 -8.41 -6.66 9.63
C VAL A 94 -7.90 -5.40 8.95
N GLY A 95 -7.66 -4.35 9.72
CA GLY A 95 -7.11 -3.09 9.21
C GLY A 95 -5.66 -3.23 8.74
N GLY A 96 -5.36 -2.56 7.63
CA GLY A 96 -4.03 -2.51 7.02
C GLY A 96 -3.34 -1.16 7.21
N ASN A 97 -2.68 -0.68 6.17
CA ASN A 97 -1.89 0.56 6.16
C ASN A 97 -2.72 1.78 5.71
N TRP A 98 -3.96 1.86 6.21
CA TRP A 98 -4.93 2.94 5.99
C TRP A 98 -5.92 3.04 7.16
N GLY A 99 -6.61 4.18 7.26
CA GLY A 99 -7.67 4.37 8.26
C GLY A 99 -8.89 3.50 7.97
N VAL A 100 -9.49 2.94 9.03
CA VAL A 100 -10.62 2.02 8.91
C VAL A 100 -11.93 2.80 9.02
N ILE A 101 -12.92 2.44 8.21
CA ILE A 101 -14.26 3.04 8.26
C ILE A 101 -15.36 1.98 8.28
N PRO A 102 -16.59 2.32 8.73
CA PRO A 102 -17.67 1.34 8.86
C PRO A 102 -18.04 0.59 7.56
N TYR A 103 -17.80 1.18 6.40
CA TYR A 103 -18.09 0.59 5.09
C TYR A 103 -17.58 -0.86 4.98
N PHE A 104 -16.37 -1.13 5.49
CA PHE A 104 -15.71 -2.44 5.38
C PHE A 104 -16.43 -3.58 6.13
N ILE A 105 -17.39 -3.27 7.00
CA ILE A 105 -18.23 -4.27 7.70
C ILE A 105 -19.73 -4.08 7.45
N GLU A 106 -20.12 -3.06 6.70
CA GLU A 106 -21.51 -2.80 6.31
C GLU A 106 -21.84 -3.26 4.90
N GLN A 107 -20.81 -3.56 4.10
CA GLN A 107 -20.93 -3.99 2.71
C GLN A 107 -20.04 -5.20 2.45
N GLY A 108 -20.20 -5.80 1.27
CA GLY A 108 -19.32 -6.86 0.80
C GLY A 108 -19.75 -8.27 1.17
N HIS A 109 -19.09 -9.23 0.54
CA HIS A 109 -19.36 -10.65 0.69
C HIS A 109 -19.12 -11.16 2.10
N PHE A 110 -18.16 -10.60 2.85
CA PHE A 110 -17.94 -10.98 4.24
C PHE A 110 -19.14 -10.64 5.14
N ARG A 111 -19.77 -9.49 4.88
CA ARG A 111 -21.01 -9.06 5.53
C ARG A 111 -22.20 -9.91 5.09
N ASP A 112 -22.26 -10.33 3.82
CA ASP A 112 -23.28 -11.26 3.33
C ASP A 112 -23.17 -12.64 4.00
N ILE A 113 -21.95 -13.14 4.21
CA ILE A 113 -21.72 -14.38 4.98
C ILE A 113 -22.08 -14.17 6.45
N ALA A 114 -21.73 -13.03 7.05
CA ALA A 114 -22.13 -12.71 8.42
C ALA A 114 -23.66 -12.73 8.61
N TYR A 115 -24.42 -12.24 7.61
CA TYR A 115 -25.89 -12.35 7.60
C TYR A 115 -26.37 -13.81 7.63
N MET A 116 -25.75 -14.69 6.84
CA MET A 116 -26.12 -16.10 6.77
C MET A 116 -25.76 -16.86 8.07
N GLU A 117 -24.56 -16.60 8.60
CA GLU A 117 -24.00 -17.31 9.75
C GLU A 117 -24.42 -16.71 11.09
N GLY A 118 -24.98 -15.51 11.09
CA GLY A 118 -25.41 -14.80 12.31
C GLY A 118 -24.22 -14.25 13.11
N ALA A 119 -23.19 -13.78 12.41
CA ALA A 119 -21.96 -13.28 12.99
C ALA A 119 -22.12 -11.84 13.51
N TRP A 120 -21.34 -11.50 14.54
CA TRP A 120 -21.12 -10.12 14.93
C TRP A 120 -19.87 -9.61 14.22
N MET A 121 -20.04 -8.54 13.43
CA MET A 121 -18.98 -7.96 12.62
C MET A 121 -18.19 -6.90 13.39
N PHE A 122 -16.87 -6.90 13.23
CA PHE A 122 -15.95 -5.95 13.80
C PHE A 122 -14.87 -5.54 12.80
N THR A 123 -14.22 -4.41 13.06
CA THR A 123 -12.94 -4.07 12.43
C THR A 123 -11.84 -3.95 13.49
N ASN A 124 -10.61 -3.65 13.08
CA ASN A 124 -9.61 -3.03 13.94
C ASN A 124 -8.80 -2.02 13.12
N GLU A 125 -8.67 -0.78 13.57
CA GLU A 125 -7.71 0.15 12.97
C GLU A 125 -6.29 -0.21 13.39
N HIS A 126 -5.36 -0.22 12.43
CA HIS A 126 -3.98 -0.55 12.69
C HIS A 126 -3.29 0.61 13.43
N ARG A 127 -2.42 0.30 14.41
CA ARG A 127 -1.57 1.32 15.05
C ARG A 127 -0.82 2.17 14.01
N TYR A 128 -0.73 3.48 14.22
CA TYR A 128 -0.15 4.47 13.31
C TYR A 128 -0.95 4.77 12.02
N TYR A 129 -2.15 4.22 11.84
CA TYR A 129 -2.97 4.53 10.67
C TYR A 129 -4.33 5.11 11.08
N GLY A 130 -4.92 5.88 10.17
CA GLY A 130 -6.18 6.59 10.40
C GLY A 130 -6.06 7.57 11.56
N THR A 131 -6.63 7.20 12.70
CA THR A 131 -6.69 8.02 13.91
C THR A 131 -5.99 7.39 15.11
N SER A 132 -5.39 6.21 14.92
CA SER A 132 -4.93 5.32 15.98
C SER A 132 -3.44 5.43 16.23
N PHE A 133 -2.98 6.54 16.85
CA PHE A 133 -1.55 6.79 17.09
C PHE A 133 -1.14 6.55 18.56
N PRO A 134 -0.09 5.75 18.81
CA PRO A 134 0.43 5.54 20.16
C PRO A 134 1.40 6.64 20.62
N VAL A 135 1.68 7.63 19.77
CA VAL A 135 2.72 8.66 19.93
C VAL A 135 2.17 10.02 19.49
N GLU A 136 2.80 11.10 19.97
CA GLU A 136 2.38 12.48 19.67
C GLU A 136 2.82 12.97 18.28
N ASP A 137 3.88 12.37 17.71
CA ASP A 137 4.40 12.69 16.38
C ASP A 137 5.00 11.44 15.70
N LEU A 138 5.27 11.54 14.40
CA LEU A 138 5.93 10.51 13.60
C LEU A 138 7.45 10.71 13.48
N SER A 139 8.11 11.31 14.47
CA SER A 139 9.57 11.35 14.50
C SER A 139 10.15 9.92 14.45
N THR A 140 11.32 9.73 13.83
CA THR A 140 11.91 8.39 13.67
C THR A 140 11.99 7.60 14.98
N PRO A 141 12.41 8.18 16.13
CA PRO A 141 12.40 7.45 17.39
C PRO A 141 11.01 6.97 17.81
N ASN A 142 9.95 7.71 17.46
CA ASN A 142 8.58 7.37 17.79
C ASN A 142 7.98 6.33 16.84
N LEU A 143 8.55 6.09 15.66
CA LEU A 143 8.14 5.02 14.75
C LEU A 143 8.60 3.63 15.20
N ARG A 144 9.45 3.51 16.22
CA ARG A 144 9.95 2.21 16.72
C ARG A 144 8.87 1.24 17.21
N PHE A 145 7.66 1.72 17.53
CA PHE A 145 6.54 0.86 17.94
C PHE A 145 5.63 0.46 16.77
N LEU A 146 5.94 0.91 15.55
CA LEU A 146 5.33 0.46 14.32
C LEU A 146 6.09 -0.77 13.82
N THR A 147 5.62 -1.94 14.26
CA THR A 147 6.11 -3.25 13.82
C THR A 147 4.91 -4.18 13.69
N VAL A 148 5.04 -5.20 12.85
CA VAL A 148 4.03 -6.23 12.66
C VAL A 148 3.70 -6.93 13.97
N GLU A 149 4.70 -7.28 14.77
CA GLU A 149 4.52 -8.00 16.03
C GLU A 149 3.68 -7.21 17.01
N GLN A 150 3.92 -5.90 17.13
CA GLN A 150 3.14 -5.05 18.03
C GLN A 150 1.67 -4.97 17.58
N ALA A 151 1.43 -4.80 16.27
CA ALA A 151 0.08 -4.74 15.71
C ALA A 151 -0.69 -6.07 15.86
N MET A 152 0.00 -7.21 15.73
CA MET A 152 -0.61 -8.51 15.99
C MET A 152 -1.02 -8.68 17.46
N VAL A 153 -0.23 -8.18 18.41
CA VAL A 153 -0.60 -8.24 19.83
C VAL A 153 -1.79 -7.31 20.11
N ASP A 154 -1.88 -6.13 19.48
CA ASP A 154 -3.07 -5.26 19.57
C ASP A 154 -4.34 -6.01 19.16
N LEU A 155 -4.30 -6.67 18.02
CA LEU A 155 -5.44 -7.45 17.50
C LEU A 155 -5.73 -8.68 18.37
N ALA A 156 -4.70 -9.36 18.91
CA ALA A 156 -4.89 -10.47 19.84
C ALA A 156 -5.59 -10.04 21.13
N GLU A 157 -5.18 -8.90 21.72
CA GLU A 157 -5.84 -8.33 22.91
C GLU A 157 -7.27 -7.88 22.60
N LEU A 158 -7.51 -7.30 21.42
CA LEU A 158 -8.87 -6.96 20.98
C LEU A 158 -9.74 -8.22 20.84
N ILE A 159 -9.28 -9.26 20.14
CA ILE A 159 -10.04 -10.52 19.98
C ILE A 159 -10.39 -11.09 21.36
N TYR A 160 -9.44 -11.09 22.28
CA TYR A 160 -9.68 -11.52 23.65
C TYR A 160 -10.77 -10.66 24.32
N HIS A 161 -10.68 -9.34 24.22
CA HIS A 161 -11.70 -8.42 24.75
C HIS A 161 -13.08 -8.64 24.14
N LEU A 162 -13.16 -8.77 22.81
CA LEU A 162 -14.41 -8.99 22.09
C LEU A 162 -15.09 -10.28 22.59
N ARG A 163 -14.33 -11.37 22.69
CA ARG A 163 -14.83 -12.68 23.14
C ARG A 163 -15.40 -12.63 24.56
N HIS A 164 -14.66 -12.06 25.51
CA HIS A 164 -14.99 -12.15 26.94
C HIS A 164 -15.88 -11.00 27.44
N ASN A 165 -15.76 -9.81 26.87
CA ASN A 165 -16.39 -8.60 27.43
C ASN A 165 -17.57 -8.10 26.59
N VAL A 166 -17.45 -8.20 25.25
CA VAL A 166 -18.45 -7.71 24.29
C VAL A 166 -19.46 -8.80 23.96
N VAL A 167 -19.00 -9.89 23.34
CA VAL A 167 -19.83 -11.04 22.96
C VAL A 167 -20.18 -11.92 24.17
N ARG A 168 -19.25 -12.02 25.13
CA ARG A 168 -19.40 -12.79 26.38
C ARG A 168 -19.67 -14.28 26.15
N ASP A 169 -18.94 -14.84 25.19
CA ASP A 169 -18.95 -16.26 24.89
C ASP A 169 -17.53 -16.74 24.63
N ASP A 170 -16.98 -17.49 25.58
CA ASP A 170 -15.61 -18.03 25.52
C ASP A 170 -15.41 -19.02 24.36
N ASN A 171 -16.51 -19.53 23.77
CA ASN A 171 -16.47 -20.46 22.64
C ASN A 171 -16.78 -19.78 21.29
N ALA A 172 -16.99 -18.45 21.27
CA ALA A 172 -17.25 -17.73 20.04
C ALA A 172 -16.07 -17.89 19.07
N ARG A 173 -16.35 -18.51 17.93
CA ARG A 173 -15.39 -18.71 16.83
C ARG A 173 -15.04 -17.36 16.21
N VAL A 174 -13.78 -17.20 15.80
CA VAL A 174 -13.27 -15.95 15.21
C VAL A 174 -12.78 -16.21 13.80
N ILE A 175 -13.35 -15.50 12.83
CA ILE A 175 -12.94 -15.51 11.43
C ILE A 175 -12.39 -14.14 11.07
N LEU A 176 -11.20 -14.12 10.46
CA LEU A 176 -10.59 -12.89 9.96
C LEU A 176 -10.78 -12.78 8.44
N LEU A 177 -11.04 -11.56 7.96
CA LEU A 177 -10.84 -11.15 6.58
C LEU A 177 -9.77 -10.06 6.56
N GLY A 178 -8.72 -10.20 5.77
CA GLY A 178 -7.77 -9.12 5.53
C GLY A 178 -7.39 -9.03 4.05
N MET A 179 -6.90 -7.86 3.64
CA MET A 179 -6.40 -7.60 2.30
C MET A 179 -5.07 -6.87 2.26
N GLY A 180 -4.27 -7.05 1.20
CA GLY A 180 -2.97 -6.42 1.08
C GLY A 180 -2.12 -6.69 2.33
N TYR A 181 -1.62 -5.62 2.97
CA TYR A 181 -0.94 -5.71 4.25
C TYR A 181 -1.85 -6.22 5.41
N GLY A 182 -3.12 -5.82 5.45
CA GLY A 182 -4.09 -6.38 6.41
C GLY A 182 -4.32 -7.89 6.20
N GLY A 183 -4.18 -8.37 4.97
CA GLY A 183 -4.22 -9.80 4.61
C GLY A 183 -2.98 -10.54 5.10
N ALA A 184 -1.82 -9.90 5.02
CA ALA A 184 -0.59 -10.39 5.63
C ALA A 184 -0.77 -10.57 7.16
N ILE A 185 -1.31 -9.54 7.84
CA ILE A 185 -1.63 -9.64 9.28
C ILE A 185 -2.63 -10.76 9.55
N ALA A 186 -3.72 -10.89 8.79
CA ALA A 186 -4.70 -11.96 8.97
C ALA A 186 -4.08 -13.37 8.82
N THR A 187 -3.11 -13.51 7.91
CA THR A 187 -2.30 -14.73 7.74
C THR A 187 -1.44 -15.01 8.97
N TRP A 188 -0.69 -14.01 9.40
CA TRP A 188 0.25 -14.13 10.53
C TRP A 188 -0.47 -14.29 11.87
N MET A 189 -1.65 -13.70 12.03
CA MET A 189 -2.53 -13.91 13.18
C MET A 189 -2.97 -15.37 13.28
N ARG A 190 -3.36 -15.99 12.16
CA ARG A 190 -3.71 -17.41 12.15
C ARG A 190 -2.51 -18.29 12.51
N GLN A 191 -1.32 -17.91 12.05
CA GLN A 191 -0.06 -18.61 12.34
C GLN A 191 0.35 -18.49 13.82
N ARG A 192 0.32 -17.29 14.39
CA ARG A 192 0.87 -16.99 15.72
C ARG A 192 -0.15 -17.13 16.85
N TYR A 193 -1.42 -16.89 16.57
CA TYR A 193 -2.51 -16.97 17.53
C TYR A 193 -3.60 -17.96 17.10
N PRO A 194 -3.24 -19.23 16.82
CA PRO A 194 -4.21 -20.22 16.34
C PRO A 194 -5.29 -20.59 17.37
N HIS A 195 -5.06 -20.25 18.64
CA HIS A 195 -5.99 -20.40 19.75
C HIS A 195 -6.99 -19.23 19.86
N LEU A 196 -6.74 -18.12 19.17
CA LEU A 196 -7.65 -16.97 19.07
C LEU A 196 -8.39 -16.94 17.73
N VAL A 197 -7.77 -17.42 16.65
CA VAL A 197 -8.30 -17.33 15.27
C VAL A 197 -8.59 -18.72 14.72
N ASP A 198 -9.86 -18.97 14.40
CA ASP A 198 -10.34 -20.25 13.90
C ASP A 198 -10.15 -20.40 12.38
N GLY A 199 -10.20 -19.31 11.63
CA GLY A 199 -9.89 -19.27 10.20
C GLY A 199 -9.66 -17.87 9.65
N SER A 200 -8.98 -17.78 8.51
CA SER A 200 -8.69 -16.50 7.84
C SER A 200 -8.98 -16.57 6.35
N TRP A 201 -9.75 -15.62 5.83
CA TRP A 201 -9.81 -15.31 4.41
C TRP A 201 -8.85 -14.16 4.10
N VAL A 202 -7.92 -14.41 3.18
CA VAL A 202 -6.80 -13.52 2.86
C VAL A 202 -6.90 -13.15 1.39
N SER A 203 -7.38 -11.94 1.12
CA SER A 203 -7.63 -11.44 -0.22
C SER A 203 -6.46 -10.56 -0.70
N SER A 204 -5.71 -10.98 -1.72
CA SER A 204 -4.50 -10.32 -2.19
C SER A 204 -3.50 -10.01 -1.06
N GLY A 205 -3.26 -10.99 -0.18
CA GLY A 205 -2.44 -10.80 1.03
C GLY A 205 -0.95 -10.74 0.73
N GLN A 206 -0.31 -9.60 1.04
CA GLN A 206 1.12 -9.36 0.80
C GLN A 206 1.98 -10.01 1.89
N VAL A 207 2.13 -11.34 1.83
CA VAL A 207 2.77 -12.14 2.89
C VAL A 207 4.29 -12.25 2.78
N GLU A 208 4.85 -11.99 1.59
CA GLU A 208 6.29 -12.05 1.36
C GLU A 208 6.91 -10.65 1.42
N ALA A 209 7.88 -10.46 2.31
CA ALA A 209 8.75 -9.30 2.28
C ALA A 209 9.73 -9.45 1.10
N ARG A 210 9.89 -8.42 0.28
CA ARG A 210 10.73 -8.49 -0.92
C ARG A 210 11.53 -7.21 -1.08
N PHE A 211 12.84 -7.31 -0.85
CA PHE A 211 13.79 -6.20 -0.83
C PHE A 211 13.88 -5.40 -2.15
N ASN A 212 13.73 -6.07 -3.28
CA ASN A 212 13.69 -5.47 -4.59
C ASN A 212 12.52 -6.14 -5.33
N PHE A 213 11.44 -5.39 -5.54
CA PHE A 213 10.20 -5.91 -6.10
C PHE A 213 9.99 -5.42 -7.54
N LYS A 214 10.91 -5.84 -8.42
CA LYS A 214 10.92 -5.51 -9.84
C LYS A 214 9.81 -6.21 -10.64
N GLU A 215 9.33 -7.36 -10.16
CA GLU A 215 8.28 -8.13 -10.83
C GLU A 215 7.00 -7.31 -10.96
N TYR A 216 6.74 -6.40 -10.01
CA TYR A 216 5.64 -5.45 -10.10
C TYR A 216 5.65 -4.64 -11.40
N ALA A 217 6.82 -4.15 -11.84
CA ALA A 217 6.93 -3.40 -13.09
C ALA A 217 6.71 -4.28 -14.34
N VAL A 218 7.09 -5.56 -14.25
CA VAL A 218 6.83 -6.56 -15.30
C VAL A 218 5.33 -6.80 -15.44
N GLU A 219 4.62 -7.02 -14.33
CA GLU A 219 3.16 -7.21 -14.34
C GLU A 219 2.41 -6.03 -14.93
N ILE A 220 2.85 -4.79 -14.65
CA ILE A 220 2.28 -3.60 -15.30
C ILE A 220 2.57 -3.62 -16.81
N GLY A 221 3.78 -4.03 -17.22
CA GLY A 221 4.14 -4.19 -18.62
C GLY A 221 3.23 -5.19 -19.34
N GLU A 222 2.94 -6.33 -18.72
CA GLU A 222 2.01 -7.34 -19.26
C GLU A 222 0.58 -6.81 -19.34
N LEU A 223 0.09 -6.08 -18.33
CA LEU A 223 -1.22 -5.41 -18.42
C LEU A 223 -1.33 -4.49 -19.64
N ILE A 224 -0.27 -3.72 -19.94
CA ILE A 224 -0.22 -2.85 -21.12
C ILE A 224 -0.29 -3.65 -22.41
N ARG A 225 0.37 -4.81 -22.49
CA ARG A 225 0.32 -5.68 -23.68
C ARG A 225 -1.05 -6.33 -23.85
N ASP A 226 -1.59 -6.89 -22.78
CA ASP A 226 -2.80 -7.71 -22.79
C ASP A 226 -4.08 -6.88 -22.95
N HIS A 227 -4.12 -5.67 -22.40
CA HIS A 227 -5.31 -4.81 -22.41
C HIS A 227 -5.15 -3.48 -23.16
N GLY A 228 -3.93 -3.20 -23.64
CA GLY A 228 -3.63 -2.13 -24.59
C GLY A 228 -3.27 -2.72 -25.94
N ASP A 229 -1.96 -2.75 -26.22
CA ASP A 229 -1.34 -3.48 -27.33
C ASP A 229 0.20 -3.39 -27.26
N ASP A 230 0.88 -4.16 -28.10
CA ASP A 230 2.35 -4.14 -28.23
C ASP A 230 2.90 -2.77 -28.67
N GLU A 231 2.12 -1.97 -29.39
CA GLU A 231 2.56 -0.65 -29.83
C GLU A 231 2.57 0.33 -28.67
N CYS A 232 1.53 0.36 -27.83
CA CYS A 232 1.46 1.14 -26.61
C CYS A 232 2.63 0.81 -25.67
N TYR A 233 2.88 -0.48 -25.44
CA TYR A 233 4.07 -0.94 -24.69
C TYR A 233 5.34 -0.35 -25.30
N SER A 234 5.49 -0.49 -26.62
CA SER A 234 6.69 -0.04 -27.33
C SER A 234 6.85 1.49 -27.33
N ARG A 235 5.75 2.25 -27.38
CA ARG A 235 5.76 3.71 -27.27
C ARG A 235 6.26 4.16 -25.90
N ILE A 236 5.73 3.57 -24.82
CA ILE A 236 6.19 3.85 -23.45
C ILE A 236 7.68 3.49 -23.34
N TRP A 237 8.08 2.31 -23.79
CA TRP A 237 9.48 1.89 -23.80
C TRP A 237 10.38 2.86 -24.56
N ARG A 238 10.02 3.25 -25.79
CA ARG A 238 10.80 4.22 -26.60
C ARG A 238 10.86 5.58 -25.94
N ALA A 239 9.78 6.04 -25.29
CA ALA A 239 9.77 7.31 -24.55
C ALA A 239 10.78 7.29 -23.40
N PHE A 240 10.73 6.29 -22.51
CA PHE A 240 11.68 6.15 -21.40
C PHE A 240 13.12 6.06 -21.91
N ARG A 241 13.38 5.18 -22.89
CA ARG A 241 14.72 5.02 -23.49
C ARG A 241 15.25 6.30 -24.13
N THR A 242 14.36 7.11 -24.74
CA THR A 242 14.75 8.38 -25.36
C THR A 242 15.09 9.43 -24.30
N ALA A 243 14.31 9.54 -23.23
CA ALA A 243 14.61 10.42 -22.11
C ALA A 243 15.97 10.07 -21.47
N GLU A 244 16.23 8.78 -21.22
CA GLU A 244 17.50 8.29 -20.69
C GLU A 244 18.67 8.67 -21.60
N ALA A 245 18.54 8.43 -22.90
CA ALA A 245 19.57 8.75 -23.88
C ALA A 245 19.83 10.26 -24.01
N LEU A 246 18.82 11.11 -23.82
CA LEU A 246 18.99 12.56 -23.81
C LEU A 246 19.75 13.02 -22.57
N MET A 247 19.41 12.52 -21.39
CA MET A 247 20.12 12.83 -20.14
C MET A 247 21.58 12.34 -20.22
N ASP A 248 21.81 11.12 -20.71
CA ASP A 248 23.17 10.58 -20.92
C ASP A 248 24.01 11.40 -21.91
N ALA A 249 23.36 12.12 -22.82
CA ALA A 249 24.01 12.99 -23.78
C ALA A 249 24.20 14.43 -23.26
N GLY A 250 23.85 14.73 -22.00
CA GLY A 250 23.86 16.08 -21.43
C GLY A 250 22.87 17.02 -22.10
N ARG A 251 21.69 16.48 -22.49
CA ARG A 251 20.59 17.21 -23.13
C ARG A 251 19.33 17.21 -22.26
N THR A 252 19.50 17.26 -20.95
CA THR A 252 18.43 17.13 -19.97
C THR A 252 17.44 18.29 -20.01
N GLU A 253 17.85 19.44 -20.53
CA GLU A 253 16.98 20.60 -20.77
C GLU A 253 15.79 20.24 -21.65
N ILE A 254 15.99 19.35 -22.64
CA ILE A 254 14.92 18.89 -23.53
C ILE A 254 13.87 18.11 -22.72
N VAL A 255 14.31 17.23 -21.82
CA VAL A 255 13.39 16.43 -21.00
C VAL A 255 12.67 17.32 -19.98
N THR A 256 13.42 18.17 -19.28
CA THR A 256 12.90 19.17 -18.31
C THR A 256 11.81 20.03 -18.94
N ASP A 257 12.07 20.60 -20.11
CA ASP A 257 11.14 21.49 -20.81
C ASP A 257 9.90 20.75 -21.31
N MET A 258 10.07 19.53 -21.85
CA MET A 258 8.97 18.72 -22.36
C MET A 258 7.99 18.32 -21.24
N PHE A 259 8.51 17.88 -20.09
CA PHE A 259 7.70 17.47 -18.93
C PHE A 259 7.32 18.64 -18.02
N LYS A 260 7.79 19.86 -18.29
CA LYS A 260 7.52 21.07 -17.49
C LYS A 260 7.80 20.84 -16.00
N THR A 261 8.96 20.25 -15.69
CA THR A 261 9.34 20.05 -14.29
C THR A 261 9.57 21.38 -13.59
N CYS A 262 9.29 21.44 -12.29
CA CYS A 262 9.48 22.68 -11.52
C CYS A 262 10.95 23.09 -11.46
N ASP A 263 11.81 22.08 -11.34
CA ASP A 263 13.25 22.19 -11.31
C ASP A 263 13.84 21.44 -12.51
N ALA A 264 14.96 21.95 -13.01
CA ALA A 264 15.70 21.26 -14.04
C ALA A 264 16.28 19.98 -13.43
N VAL A 265 16.06 18.85 -14.11
CA VAL A 265 16.66 17.59 -13.67
C VAL A 265 18.16 17.70 -13.85
N ASP A 266 18.92 17.48 -12.78
CA ASP A 266 20.39 17.51 -12.78
C ASP A 266 20.94 16.14 -13.19
N GLU A 267 21.43 16.00 -14.42
CA GLU A 267 22.00 14.74 -14.91
C GLU A 267 23.28 14.30 -14.17
N GLU A 268 23.98 15.21 -13.50
CA GLU A 268 25.16 14.87 -12.69
C GLU A 268 24.74 14.27 -11.34
N ASN A 269 23.50 14.53 -10.91
CA ASN A 269 22.91 13.97 -9.70
C ASN A 269 22.02 12.76 -10.03
N MET A 270 22.58 11.56 -9.84
CA MET A 270 21.86 10.31 -10.07
C MET A 270 20.52 10.24 -9.32
N LEU A 271 20.40 10.78 -8.10
CA LEU A 271 19.13 10.74 -7.36
C LEU A 271 18.04 11.56 -8.06
N ASP A 272 18.40 12.68 -8.67
CA ASP A 272 17.44 13.53 -9.36
C ASP A 272 16.92 12.84 -10.64
N VAL A 273 17.85 12.22 -11.39
CA VAL A 273 17.52 11.39 -12.55
C VAL A 273 16.62 10.22 -12.16
N GLU A 274 16.98 9.41 -11.15
CA GLU A 274 16.17 8.26 -10.73
C GLU A 274 14.81 8.70 -10.19
N THR A 275 14.72 9.85 -9.50
CA THR A 275 13.45 10.38 -8.99
C THR A 275 12.51 10.82 -10.11
N PHE A 276 13.03 11.45 -11.15
CA PHE A 276 12.24 11.80 -12.33
C PHE A 276 11.61 10.56 -12.96
N PHE A 277 12.40 9.51 -13.19
CA PHE A 277 11.91 8.27 -13.79
C PHE A 277 10.98 7.49 -12.86
N TYR A 278 11.24 7.50 -11.54
CA TYR A 278 10.34 6.91 -10.55
C TYR A 278 8.97 7.56 -10.62
N ASN A 279 8.88 8.89 -10.51
CA ASN A 279 7.61 9.60 -10.57
C ASN A 279 6.91 9.40 -11.92
N LEU A 280 7.65 9.43 -13.03
CA LEU A 280 7.09 9.18 -14.36
C LEU A 280 6.46 7.78 -14.48
N LYS A 281 7.14 6.76 -13.94
CA LYS A 281 6.65 5.38 -13.86
C LYS A 281 5.38 5.29 -13.00
N GLU A 282 5.41 5.88 -11.80
CA GLU A 282 4.28 5.86 -10.85
C GLU A 282 3.04 6.55 -11.43
N VAL A 283 3.18 7.59 -12.24
CA VAL A 283 2.04 8.24 -12.92
C VAL A 283 1.32 7.29 -13.88
N ILE A 284 2.07 6.52 -14.67
CA ILE A 284 1.50 5.56 -15.62
C ILE A 284 0.80 4.43 -14.87
N GLN A 285 1.47 3.90 -13.83
CA GLN A 285 0.92 2.86 -12.96
C GLN A 285 -0.35 3.32 -12.26
N ALA A 286 -0.37 4.56 -11.78
CA ALA A 286 -1.55 5.14 -11.16
C ALA A 286 -2.73 5.20 -12.13
N GLU A 287 -2.52 5.61 -13.38
CA GLU A 287 -3.60 5.62 -14.38
C GLU A 287 -4.17 4.22 -14.64
N ILE A 288 -3.30 3.22 -14.77
CA ILE A 288 -3.69 1.82 -15.03
C ILE A 288 -4.52 1.25 -13.87
N LEU A 289 -4.12 1.53 -12.63
CA LEU A 289 -4.68 0.86 -11.45
C LEU A 289 -5.77 1.66 -10.72
N LEU A 290 -5.93 2.97 -10.99
CA LEU A 290 -6.82 3.85 -10.20
C LEU A 290 -8.24 3.31 -10.03
N TYR A 291 -8.83 2.76 -11.10
CA TYR A 291 -10.20 2.26 -11.10
C TYR A 291 -10.30 0.73 -11.04
N GLN A 292 -9.17 0.04 -10.85
CA GLN A 292 -9.09 -1.42 -10.74
C GLN A 292 -9.85 -2.14 -11.87
N ASN A 293 -9.67 -1.65 -13.11
CA ASN A 293 -10.34 -2.17 -14.30
C ASN A 293 -9.45 -2.08 -15.55
N VAL A 294 -9.74 -2.92 -16.54
CA VAL A 294 -8.93 -3.02 -17.77
C VAL A 294 -9.14 -1.84 -18.70
N GLU A 295 -10.30 -1.19 -18.63
CA GLU A 295 -10.65 -0.03 -19.44
C GLU A 295 -9.70 1.16 -19.20
N SER A 296 -9.12 1.26 -18.01
CA SER A 296 -8.14 2.29 -17.68
C SER A 296 -6.85 2.11 -18.48
N THR A 297 -6.36 0.88 -18.60
CA THR A 297 -5.23 0.53 -19.48
C THR A 297 -5.57 0.77 -20.94
N THR A 298 -6.74 0.33 -21.39
CA THR A 298 -7.19 0.53 -22.78
C THR A 298 -7.25 2.02 -23.13
N ARG A 299 -7.86 2.85 -22.27
CA ARG A 299 -7.96 4.31 -22.46
C ARG A 299 -6.59 4.99 -22.53
N LEU A 300 -5.67 4.61 -21.64
CA LEU A 300 -4.30 5.10 -21.68
C LEU A 300 -3.67 4.78 -23.05
N CYS A 301 -3.74 3.53 -23.47
CA CYS A 301 -3.11 3.10 -24.71
C CYS A 301 -3.74 3.69 -25.97
N GLU A 302 -5.07 3.78 -26.04
CA GLU A 302 -5.76 4.51 -27.12
C GLU A 302 -5.27 5.95 -27.21
N THR A 303 -5.15 6.64 -26.07
CA THR A 303 -4.66 8.03 -26.01
C THR A 303 -3.23 8.17 -26.53
N LEU A 304 -2.34 7.25 -26.17
CA LEU A 304 -0.94 7.28 -26.63
C LEU A 304 -0.84 6.89 -28.12
N ASN A 305 -1.63 5.93 -28.57
CA ASN A 305 -1.60 5.43 -29.94
C ASN A 305 -2.18 6.43 -30.96
N ASP A 306 -3.22 7.17 -30.57
CA ASP A 306 -3.86 8.20 -31.40
C ASP A 306 -3.04 9.49 -31.54
N SER A 307 -1.94 9.63 -30.78
CA SER A 307 -1.06 10.79 -30.86
C SER A 307 -0.36 10.91 -32.21
N ASP A 308 -0.41 12.09 -32.80
CA ASP A 308 0.27 12.48 -34.05
C ASP A 308 1.61 13.19 -33.80
N GLU A 309 2.09 13.19 -32.54
CA GLU A 309 3.36 13.79 -32.17
C GLU A 309 4.54 13.10 -32.86
N SER A 310 5.58 13.88 -33.13
CA SER A 310 6.74 13.41 -33.91
C SER A 310 7.61 12.36 -33.19
N THR A 311 7.50 12.26 -31.85
CA THR A 311 8.26 11.31 -31.04
C THR A 311 7.41 10.79 -29.89
N ASP A 312 7.65 9.54 -29.49
CA ASP A 312 6.94 8.94 -28.35
C ASP A 312 7.23 9.64 -27.02
N LEU A 313 8.41 10.26 -26.88
CA LEU A 313 8.74 11.09 -25.73
C LEU A 313 7.80 12.30 -25.63
N GLN A 314 7.51 12.96 -26.76
CA GLN A 314 6.60 14.10 -26.80
C GLN A 314 5.15 13.67 -26.55
N THR A 315 4.74 12.53 -27.12
CA THR A 315 3.44 11.90 -26.81
C THR A 315 3.28 11.70 -25.31
N LEU A 316 4.25 11.05 -24.67
CA LEU A 316 4.19 10.76 -23.24
C LEU A 316 4.22 12.05 -22.40
N ALA A 317 5.11 12.99 -22.70
CA ALA A 317 5.19 14.26 -22.00
C ALA A 317 3.89 15.07 -22.08
N ASN A 318 3.24 15.10 -23.25
CA ASN A 318 1.95 15.76 -23.44
C ASN A 318 0.84 15.10 -22.62
N TRP A 319 0.81 13.77 -22.58
CA TRP A 319 -0.16 13.03 -21.78
C TRP A 319 0.03 13.30 -20.26
N VAL A 320 1.26 13.27 -19.75
CA VAL A 320 1.55 13.58 -18.34
C VAL A 320 1.17 15.03 -18.02
N ASN A 321 1.56 15.99 -18.86
CA ASN A 321 1.22 17.40 -18.69
C ASN A 321 -0.29 17.65 -18.71
N ALA A 322 -1.05 16.93 -19.55
CA ALA A 322 -2.50 17.02 -19.58
C ALA A 322 -3.11 16.46 -18.29
N THR A 323 -2.61 15.32 -17.82
CA THR A 323 -3.03 14.64 -16.59
C THR A 323 -2.85 15.51 -15.35
N PHE A 324 -1.77 16.30 -15.32
CA PHE A 324 -1.45 17.21 -14.21
C PHE A 324 -1.58 18.68 -14.59
N SER A 325 -2.49 19.01 -15.52
CA SER A 325 -2.69 20.38 -16.03
C SER A 325 -3.12 21.42 -14.97
N TYR A 326 -3.52 20.96 -13.78
CA TYR A 326 -3.84 21.80 -12.63
C TYR A 326 -2.60 22.22 -11.82
N PHE A 327 -1.43 21.64 -12.09
CA PHE A 327 -0.14 22.11 -11.58
C PHE A 327 0.53 23.06 -12.59
N GLU A 328 1.23 24.07 -12.08
CA GLU A 328 2.03 24.97 -12.91
C GLU A 328 3.24 24.24 -13.53
N CYS A 329 3.81 23.29 -12.78
CA CYS A 329 4.96 22.47 -13.14
C CYS A 329 4.94 21.15 -12.35
N LEU A 330 5.68 20.13 -12.80
CA LEU A 330 5.78 18.84 -12.13
C LEU A 330 6.92 18.83 -11.08
N PRO A 331 6.64 18.61 -9.78
CA PRO A 331 7.66 18.55 -8.73
C PRO A 331 8.31 17.15 -8.67
N PHE A 332 8.95 16.72 -9.77
CA PHE A 332 9.55 15.39 -9.93
C PHE A 332 11.01 15.33 -9.44
N ASP A 333 11.36 16.15 -8.45
CA ASP A 333 12.67 16.20 -7.82
C ASP A 333 12.71 15.43 -6.49
N PHE A 334 13.92 15.07 -6.06
CA PHE A 334 14.13 14.27 -4.85
C PHE A 334 13.69 15.00 -3.57
N GLU A 335 13.90 16.31 -3.47
CA GLU A 335 13.58 17.09 -2.27
C GLU A 335 12.06 17.14 -2.04
N SER A 336 11.29 17.45 -3.08
CA SER A 336 9.82 17.43 -3.05
C SER A 336 9.27 16.06 -2.63
N THR A 337 9.85 14.99 -3.18
CA THR A 337 9.44 13.61 -2.86
C THR A 337 9.70 13.27 -1.38
N VAL A 338 10.86 13.66 -0.85
CA VAL A 338 11.22 13.48 0.58
C VAL A 338 10.37 14.37 1.50
N GLU A 339 10.08 15.60 1.10
CA GLU A 339 9.31 16.56 1.91
C GLU A 339 7.93 16.00 2.29
N ALA A 340 7.21 15.42 1.32
CA ALA A 340 5.89 14.84 1.57
C ALA A 340 5.90 13.65 2.54
N HIS A 341 7.01 12.93 2.65
CA HIS A 341 7.18 11.80 3.56
C HIS A 341 7.89 12.18 4.86
N SER A 342 8.33 13.43 4.99
CA SER A 342 9.02 13.97 6.16
C SER A 342 8.11 14.74 7.12
N VAL A 343 6.82 14.83 6.81
CA VAL A 343 5.82 15.44 7.70
C VAL A 343 5.70 14.61 8.98
N LEU A 344 5.84 15.25 10.14
CA LEU A 344 5.83 14.58 11.45
C LEU A 344 4.48 14.64 12.17
N ASP A 345 3.63 15.60 11.79
CA ASP A 345 2.31 15.80 12.42
C ASP A 345 1.38 14.64 12.07
N ILE A 346 0.83 13.98 13.10
CA ILE A 346 -0.09 12.84 12.96
C ILE A 346 -1.43 13.24 12.33
N ASP A 347 -1.84 14.50 12.49
CA ASP A 347 -3.12 15.02 11.99
C ASP A 347 -3.01 15.60 10.57
N SER A 348 -1.81 15.60 9.98
CA SER A 348 -1.59 16.10 8.61
C SER A 348 -2.30 15.21 7.58
N ILE A 349 -2.56 15.77 6.39
CA ILE A 349 -3.21 15.01 5.31
C ILE A 349 -2.33 13.82 4.88
N GLU A 350 -1.03 14.09 4.77
CA GLU A 350 0.03 13.17 4.40
C GLU A 350 0.08 11.93 5.33
N ASN A 351 -0.18 12.11 6.63
CA ASN A 351 -0.06 11.04 7.60
C ASN A 351 -1.40 10.43 8.01
N ARG A 352 -2.40 11.26 8.37
CA ARG A 352 -3.70 10.80 8.87
C ARG A 352 -4.50 10.03 7.82
N TYR A 353 -4.54 10.57 6.60
CA TYR A 353 -5.37 10.03 5.52
C TYR A 353 -4.58 9.18 4.54
N LEU A 354 -3.38 9.62 4.17
CA LEU A 354 -2.58 8.95 3.14
C LEU A 354 -1.62 7.88 3.70
N GLY A 355 -1.22 8.01 4.96
CA GLY A 355 -0.34 7.05 5.61
C GLY A 355 1.10 7.08 5.13
N LEU A 356 1.58 8.19 4.56
CA LEU A 356 2.84 8.26 3.80
C LEU A 356 4.06 7.87 4.62
N ARG A 357 4.30 8.60 5.72
CA ARG A 357 5.53 8.42 6.50
C ARG A 357 5.59 7.06 7.19
N GLN A 358 4.50 6.59 7.75
CA GLN A 358 4.45 5.32 8.46
C GLN A 358 4.54 4.11 7.50
N ARG A 359 3.92 4.18 6.32
CA ARG A 359 4.00 3.11 5.31
C ARG A 359 5.42 2.91 4.83
N VAL A 360 6.07 4.00 4.42
CA VAL A 360 7.45 3.95 3.95
C VAL A 360 8.40 3.48 5.07
N TYR A 361 8.12 3.80 6.33
CA TYR A 361 8.93 3.31 7.45
C TYR A 361 8.94 1.78 7.47
N GLN A 362 7.77 1.14 7.36
CA GLN A 362 7.69 -0.32 7.28
C GLN A 362 8.38 -0.89 6.04
N PHE A 363 8.36 -0.19 4.91
CA PHE A 363 9.13 -0.63 3.73
C PHE A 363 10.63 -0.58 4.01
N CYS A 364 11.09 0.47 4.69
CA CYS A 364 12.48 0.69 5.05
C CYS A 364 12.97 -0.17 6.24
N THR A 365 12.09 -0.85 6.98
CA THR A 365 12.49 -1.63 8.18
C THR A 365 12.04 -3.08 8.20
N GLU A 366 10.97 -3.44 7.48
CA GLU A 366 10.36 -4.79 7.56
C GLU A 366 10.16 -5.44 6.19
N PHE A 367 9.68 -4.70 5.19
CA PHE A 367 9.11 -5.32 3.98
C PHE A 367 9.94 -5.15 2.72
N GLY A 368 10.66 -4.04 2.59
CA GLY A 368 11.50 -3.76 1.44
C GLY A 368 10.79 -3.65 0.09
N TRP A 369 9.45 -3.63 0.03
CA TRP A 369 8.59 -3.61 -1.17
C TRP A 369 8.84 -2.41 -2.11
N PHE A 370 10.06 -2.30 -2.60
CA PHE A 370 10.54 -1.22 -3.44
C PHE A 370 10.31 -1.59 -4.89
N LEU A 371 9.44 -0.80 -5.53
CA LEU A 371 8.95 -1.04 -6.88
C LEU A 371 9.97 -0.52 -7.89
N THR A 372 11.09 -1.22 -8.05
CA THR A 372 12.10 -0.89 -9.05
C THR A 372 11.61 -1.18 -10.46
N ALA A 373 12.35 -0.70 -11.46
CA ALA A 373 12.19 -1.03 -12.86
C ALA A 373 13.53 -1.46 -13.45
N ASP A 374 14.25 -2.35 -12.76
CA ASP A 374 15.55 -2.89 -13.17
C ASP A 374 15.45 -4.27 -13.87
N SER A 375 14.24 -4.70 -14.21
CA SER A 375 13.98 -5.83 -15.12
C SER A 375 14.05 -5.39 -16.59
N ASP A 376 14.51 -6.28 -17.47
CA ASP A 376 14.51 -6.05 -18.93
C ASP A 376 13.12 -6.28 -19.56
N ASP A 377 12.21 -6.93 -18.83
CA ASP A 377 10.89 -7.37 -19.31
C ASP A 377 9.76 -6.35 -19.00
N GLN A 378 10.08 -5.05 -18.94
CA GLN A 378 9.13 -3.97 -18.64
C GLN A 378 9.43 -2.68 -19.42
N PRO A 379 8.46 -1.75 -19.59
CA PRO A 379 8.59 -0.62 -20.52
C PRO A 379 9.17 0.68 -19.91
N PHE A 380 9.57 0.71 -18.65
CA PHE A 380 9.91 1.92 -17.87
C PHE A 380 11.42 2.21 -17.77
N GLY A 381 12.22 1.74 -18.73
CA GLY A 381 13.66 2.01 -18.75
C GLY A 381 14.44 1.23 -17.68
N TYR A 382 15.56 1.77 -17.22
CA TYR A 382 16.49 1.14 -16.27
C TYR A 382 16.93 2.04 -15.11
N ARG A 383 16.37 3.26 -15.02
CA ARG A 383 16.78 4.29 -14.04
C ARG A 383 16.05 4.24 -12.71
N VAL A 384 15.05 3.36 -12.53
CA VAL A 384 14.38 3.21 -11.23
C VAL A 384 15.02 2.04 -10.49
N THR A 385 16.08 2.32 -9.73
CA THR A 385 16.88 1.29 -9.06
C THR A 385 16.75 1.34 -7.54
N MET A 386 17.34 0.36 -6.86
CA MET A 386 17.45 0.37 -5.40
C MET A 386 18.21 1.58 -4.85
N TYR A 387 19.03 2.26 -5.67
CA TYR A 387 19.77 3.43 -5.22
C TYR A 387 18.83 4.56 -4.75
N PHE A 388 17.79 4.88 -5.53
CA PHE A 388 16.74 5.82 -5.15
C PHE A 388 16.10 5.43 -3.82
N PHE A 389 15.55 4.22 -3.70
CA PHE A 389 14.80 3.80 -2.51
C PHE A 389 15.65 3.81 -1.24
N LEU A 390 16.90 3.34 -1.30
CA LEU A 390 17.79 3.33 -0.13
C LEU A 390 18.17 4.75 0.31
N ASN A 391 18.42 5.66 -0.63
CA ASN A 391 18.70 7.06 -0.29
C ASN A 391 17.45 7.79 0.18
N PHE A 392 16.28 7.48 -0.38
CA PHE A 392 14.99 7.98 0.07
C PHE A 392 14.70 7.58 1.52
N CYS A 393 14.93 6.31 1.89
CA CYS A 393 14.85 5.84 3.27
C CYS A 393 15.79 6.62 4.20
N LYS A 394 17.06 6.79 3.81
CA LYS A 394 18.06 7.55 4.59
C LYS A 394 17.67 9.02 4.77
N ALA A 395 17.23 9.68 3.70
CA ALA A 395 16.81 11.07 3.74
C ALA A 395 15.59 11.26 4.67
N THR A 396 14.67 10.29 4.69
CA THR A 396 13.41 10.37 5.42
C THR A 396 13.52 10.01 6.91
N TYR A 397 14.39 9.04 7.26
CA TYR A 397 14.49 8.49 8.62
C TYR A 397 15.86 8.64 9.28
N GLY A 398 16.89 8.98 8.52
CA GLY A 398 18.27 9.17 8.95
C GLY A 398 19.24 8.10 8.45
N ASP A 399 20.53 8.40 8.57
CA ASP A 399 21.64 7.60 8.02
C ASP A 399 21.75 6.16 8.56
N TRP A 400 21.04 5.84 9.64
CA TRP A 400 21.04 4.50 10.22
C TRP A 400 20.31 3.47 9.35
N VAL A 401 19.41 3.92 8.44
CA VAL A 401 18.71 3.02 7.51
C VAL A 401 19.63 2.68 6.34
N THR A 402 20.55 1.75 6.56
CA THR A 402 21.44 1.26 5.52
C THR A 402 20.80 0.14 4.70
N ALA A 403 21.43 -0.25 3.59
CA ALA A 403 20.96 -1.37 2.78
C ALA A 403 20.90 -2.67 3.59
N GLU A 404 21.87 -2.87 4.50
CA GLU A 404 21.93 -4.01 5.39
C GLU A 404 20.77 -4.02 6.38
N VAL A 405 20.40 -2.86 6.95
CA VAL A 405 19.25 -2.76 7.87
C VAL A 405 17.95 -3.17 7.18
N VAL A 406 17.71 -2.66 5.96
CA VAL A 406 16.53 -3.03 5.18
C VAL A 406 16.56 -4.52 4.84
N ALA A 407 17.69 -5.04 4.36
CA ALA A 407 17.83 -6.44 3.96
C ALA A 407 17.65 -7.40 5.14
N ASP A 408 18.19 -7.06 6.31
CA ASP A 408 18.00 -7.80 7.55
C ASP A 408 16.53 -7.79 7.98
N GLY A 409 15.85 -6.64 7.87
CA GLY A 409 14.42 -6.51 8.12
C GLY A 409 13.60 -7.46 7.24
N VAL A 410 13.82 -7.42 5.93
CA VAL A 410 13.17 -8.31 4.94
C VAL A 410 13.41 -9.78 5.28
N HIS A 411 14.66 -10.13 5.58
CA HIS A 411 15.03 -11.49 5.93
C HIS A 411 14.32 -11.96 7.21
N LEU A 412 14.30 -11.11 8.25
CA LEU A 412 13.66 -11.41 9.51
C LEU A 412 12.15 -11.57 9.34
N THR A 413 11.48 -10.68 8.61
CA THR A 413 10.03 -10.79 8.32
C THR A 413 9.71 -12.14 7.68
N ASN A 414 10.42 -12.52 6.61
CA ASN A 414 10.21 -13.82 5.97
C ASN A 414 10.59 -15.00 6.86
N MET A 415 11.62 -14.87 7.70
CA MET A 415 11.98 -15.90 8.69
C MET A 415 10.88 -16.07 9.74
N HIS A 416 10.31 -14.97 10.22
CA HIS A 416 9.26 -14.96 11.23
C HIS A 416 7.96 -15.55 10.70
N PHE A 417 7.62 -15.27 9.44
CA PHE A 417 6.28 -15.55 8.93
C PHE A 417 6.21 -16.62 7.83
N GLY A 418 7.33 -17.00 7.24
CA GLY A 418 7.44 -18.07 6.24
C GLY A 418 7.25 -17.62 4.79
N GLY A 419 7.09 -16.31 4.52
CA GLY A 419 6.86 -15.79 3.17
C GLY A 419 5.66 -16.50 2.51
N GLN A 420 5.87 -17.02 1.29
CA GLN A 420 4.83 -17.75 0.55
C GLN A 420 4.55 -19.18 1.07
N ASP A 421 5.31 -19.69 2.05
CA ASP A 421 5.00 -20.95 2.75
C ASP A 421 4.89 -20.75 4.27
N PRO A 422 3.78 -20.19 4.76
CA PRO A 422 3.58 -19.93 6.18
C PRO A 422 3.30 -21.21 7.00
N ARG A 423 3.09 -22.36 6.36
CA ARG A 423 2.75 -23.66 6.98
C ARG A 423 1.58 -23.59 7.98
N ILE A 424 0.44 -23.10 7.52
CA ILE A 424 -0.77 -22.92 8.33
C ILE A 424 -1.99 -23.66 7.76
N ALA A 425 -2.95 -23.96 8.63
CA ALA A 425 -4.25 -24.56 8.28
C ALA A 425 -5.39 -23.56 8.49
N ASN A 426 -6.54 -23.82 7.88
CA ASN A 426 -7.75 -22.99 7.96
C ASN A 426 -7.56 -21.57 7.38
N VAL A 427 -6.95 -21.49 6.20
CA VAL A 427 -6.74 -20.21 5.50
C VAL A 427 -7.08 -20.36 4.04
N LEU A 428 -7.83 -19.41 3.50
CA LEU A 428 -8.07 -19.31 2.08
C LEU A 428 -7.37 -18.06 1.56
N PHE A 429 -6.41 -18.25 0.66
CA PHE A 429 -5.79 -17.16 -0.08
C PHE A 429 -6.54 -16.95 -1.39
N THR A 430 -6.96 -15.73 -1.67
CA THR A 430 -7.59 -15.37 -2.94
C THR A 430 -6.79 -14.25 -3.59
N ASN A 431 -6.62 -14.28 -4.90
CA ASN A 431 -5.88 -13.25 -5.63
C ASN A 431 -6.59 -12.90 -6.93
N GLY A 432 -6.54 -11.63 -7.31
CA GLY A 432 -6.86 -11.22 -8.66
C GLY A 432 -5.79 -11.67 -9.64
N GLY A 433 -6.19 -12.21 -10.79
CA GLY A 433 -5.28 -12.58 -11.87
C GLY A 433 -4.55 -11.38 -12.47
N LEU A 434 -5.14 -10.19 -12.39
CA LEU A 434 -4.57 -8.92 -12.89
C LEU A 434 -3.89 -8.10 -11.78
N ASP A 435 -3.79 -8.62 -10.56
CA ASP A 435 -3.17 -7.92 -9.42
C ASP A 435 -1.63 -7.96 -9.51
N PRO A 436 -0.94 -6.83 -9.70
CA PRO A 436 0.52 -6.81 -9.80
C PRO A 436 1.21 -7.16 -8.47
N THR A 437 0.48 -7.15 -7.34
CA THR A 437 1.01 -7.56 -6.04
C THR A 437 0.92 -9.06 -5.78
N ARG A 438 0.34 -9.85 -6.71
CA ARG A 438 0.15 -11.30 -6.53
C ARG A 438 1.47 -12.06 -6.32
N ASP A 439 2.58 -11.54 -6.83
CA ASP A 439 3.91 -12.17 -6.72
C ASP A 439 4.52 -12.16 -5.32
N ILE A 440 3.96 -11.35 -4.41
CA ILE A 440 4.28 -11.36 -2.98
C ILE A 440 3.14 -11.89 -2.12
N SER A 441 2.13 -12.48 -2.76
CA SER A 441 1.02 -13.22 -2.15
C SER A 441 1.20 -14.73 -2.35
N ILE A 442 0.23 -15.53 -1.91
CA ILE A 442 0.20 -16.98 -2.09
C ILE A 442 -0.85 -17.31 -3.15
N THR A 443 -0.38 -17.74 -4.32
CA THR A 443 -1.22 -18.08 -5.48
C THR A 443 -1.46 -19.58 -5.64
N GLU A 444 -0.63 -20.41 -5.00
CA GLU A 444 -0.80 -21.87 -4.91
C GLU A 444 -0.55 -22.31 -3.46
N TYR A 445 -1.50 -23.02 -2.87
CA TYR A 445 -1.36 -23.52 -1.50
C TYR A 445 -2.22 -24.76 -1.27
N HIS A 446 -1.65 -25.73 -0.57
CA HIS A 446 -2.35 -26.96 -0.21
C HIS A 446 -1.99 -27.37 1.22
N ALA A 447 -2.91 -27.16 2.16
CA ALA A 447 -2.79 -27.66 3.52
C ALA A 447 -4.18 -28.03 4.08
N PRO A 448 -4.29 -28.64 5.27
CA PRO A 448 -5.58 -29.02 5.85
C PRO A 448 -6.54 -27.83 5.94
N ARG A 449 -7.69 -27.92 5.24
CA ARG A 449 -8.70 -26.85 5.13
C ARG A 449 -8.11 -25.50 4.73
N ALA A 450 -7.03 -25.51 3.94
CA ALA A 450 -6.40 -24.33 3.40
C ALA A 450 -6.08 -24.50 1.93
N SER A 451 -6.32 -23.44 1.16
CA SER A 451 -6.10 -23.43 -0.28
C SER A 451 -5.80 -22.02 -0.79
N ALA A 452 -5.38 -21.92 -2.05
CA ALA A 452 -5.25 -20.65 -2.76
C ALA A 452 -6.08 -20.68 -4.05
N ILE A 453 -6.65 -19.54 -4.41
CA ILE A 453 -7.45 -19.32 -5.62
C ILE A 453 -6.93 -18.07 -6.34
N VAL A 454 -6.70 -18.19 -7.64
CA VAL A 454 -6.45 -17.04 -8.53
C VAL A 454 -7.68 -16.85 -9.41
N ILE A 455 -8.27 -15.66 -9.35
CA ILE A 455 -9.50 -15.32 -10.05
C ILE A 455 -9.12 -14.56 -11.33
N PRO A 456 -9.27 -15.16 -12.52
CA PRO A 456 -8.83 -14.54 -13.78
C PRO A 456 -9.59 -13.24 -14.06
N ASP A 457 -8.93 -12.29 -14.73
CA ASP A 457 -9.51 -11.02 -15.19
C ASP A 457 -10.00 -10.06 -14.08
N TYR A 458 -9.59 -10.26 -12.83
CA TYR A 458 -9.83 -9.32 -11.73
C TYR A 458 -8.54 -8.77 -11.15
N PHE A 459 -8.59 -7.51 -10.72
CA PHE A 459 -7.55 -6.87 -9.92
C PHE A 459 -7.63 -7.28 -8.44
N GLY A 460 -6.76 -6.70 -7.62
CA GLY A 460 -6.63 -7.03 -6.21
C GLY A 460 -7.93 -6.84 -5.43
N SER A 461 -8.23 -7.81 -4.58
CA SER A 461 -9.35 -7.77 -3.63
C SER A 461 -10.77 -7.57 -4.16
N ALA A 462 -11.04 -7.77 -5.46
CA ALA A 462 -12.40 -7.69 -6.02
C ALA A 462 -13.36 -8.76 -5.43
N ASP A 463 -12.82 -9.84 -4.89
CA ASP A 463 -13.56 -10.95 -4.28
C ASP A 463 -14.26 -10.59 -2.98
N ILE A 464 -13.89 -9.48 -2.33
CA ILE A 464 -14.55 -9.01 -1.11
C ILE A 464 -15.92 -8.37 -1.37
N ASN A 465 -16.18 -7.91 -2.60
CA ASN A 465 -17.42 -7.23 -2.95
C ASN A 465 -18.60 -8.19 -2.89
N SER A 466 -19.82 -7.71 -2.60
CA SER A 466 -21.00 -8.58 -2.57
C SER A 466 -21.24 -9.28 -3.91
N ILE A 467 -21.87 -10.45 -3.87
CA ILE A 467 -22.30 -11.16 -5.08
C ILE A 467 -23.22 -10.25 -5.89
N SER A 468 -22.95 -10.11 -7.19
CA SER A 468 -23.77 -9.32 -8.12
C SER A 468 -23.93 -10.00 -9.47
N GLY A 469 -24.87 -9.52 -10.28
CA GLY A 469 -25.08 -10.01 -11.65
C GLY A 469 -23.95 -9.67 -12.63
N PHE A 470 -22.96 -8.88 -12.20
CA PHE A 470 -21.77 -8.54 -12.98
C PHE A 470 -20.58 -9.48 -12.71
N ASN A 471 -20.68 -10.37 -11.71
CA ASN A 471 -19.60 -11.32 -11.44
C ASN A 471 -19.52 -12.37 -12.55
N SER A 472 -18.31 -12.66 -12.99
CA SER A 472 -18.02 -13.76 -13.91
C SER A 472 -18.28 -15.11 -13.23
N PRO A 473 -18.44 -16.20 -14.01
CA PRO A 473 -18.58 -17.55 -13.45
C PRO A 473 -17.44 -17.92 -12.48
N GLU A 474 -16.20 -17.54 -12.79
CA GLU A 474 -15.00 -17.81 -11.98
C GLU A 474 -15.03 -17.04 -10.66
N MET A 475 -15.47 -15.77 -10.68
CA MET A 475 -15.65 -14.98 -9.47
C MET A 475 -16.79 -15.52 -8.59
N LEU A 476 -17.90 -15.96 -9.19
CA LEU A 476 -19.00 -16.59 -8.44
C LEU A 476 -18.53 -17.90 -7.78
N GLU A 477 -17.79 -18.73 -8.50
CA GLU A 477 -17.21 -19.96 -7.98
C GLU A 477 -16.24 -19.67 -6.82
N ALA A 478 -15.35 -18.69 -6.96
CA ALA A 478 -14.46 -18.28 -5.87
C ALA A 478 -15.24 -17.81 -4.64
N LYS A 479 -16.29 -17.00 -4.81
CA LYS A 479 -17.16 -16.53 -3.70
C LYS A 479 -17.91 -17.68 -3.02
N HIS A 480 -18.33 -18.70 -3.77
CA HIS A 480 -18.92 -19.91 -3.19
C HIS A 480 -17.89 -20.69 -2.37
N GLN A 481 -16.69 -20.91 -2.89
CA GLN A 481 -15.61 -21.57 -2.16
C GLN A 481 -15.19 -20.80 -0.91
N ILE A 482 -15.18 -19.46 -0.94
CA ILE A 482 -14.95 -18.61 0.25
C ILE A 482 -15.97 -18.94 1.34
N HIS A 483 -17.26 -18.99 0.99
CA HIS A 483 -18.31 -19.31 1.95
C HIS A 483 -18.16 -20.74 2.50
N GLU A 484 -17.88 -21.72 1.65
CA GLU A 484 -17.66 -23.11 2.05
C GLU A 484 -16.48 -23.26 3.03
N HIS A 485 -15.36 -22.58 2.77
CA HIS A 485 -14.21 -22.59 3.69
C HIS A 485 -14.58 -21.99 5.04
N ILE A 486 -15.27 -20.84 5.07
CA ILE A 486 -15.71 -20.20 6.31
C ILE A 486 -16.65 -21.11 7.11
N ILE A 487 -17.64 -21.75 6.46
CA ILE A 487 -18.52 -22.74 7.10
C ILE A 487 -17.69 -23.89 7.71
N SER A 488 -16.71 -24.41 6.95
CA SER A 488 -15.85 -25.50 7.42
C SER A 488 -15.05 -25.11 8.68
N TRP A 489 -14.64 -23.86 8.80
CA TRP A 489 -13.89 -23.37 9.97
C TRP A 489 -14.80 -23.17 11.19
N LEU A 490 -16.05 -22.78 10.95
CA LEU A 490 -17.04 -22.54 12.01
C LEU A 490 -17.58 -23.83 12.64
N TYR A 491 -17.92 -24.83 11.80
CA TYR A 491 -18.76 -25.94 12.26
C TYR A 491 -18.10 -27.32 12.16
N GLU A 492 -17.03 -27.49 11.37
CA GLU A 492 -16.39 -28.80 11.26
C GLU A 492 -15.34 -28.98 12.38
N PRO A 493 -15.40 -30.12 13.10
CA PRO A 493 -14.39 -30.41 14.11
C PRO A 493 -13.02 -30.59 13.47
N VAL A 494 -11.98 -30.00 14.07
CA VAL A 494 -10.59 -30.27 13.69
C VAL A 494 -10.29 -31.73 14.03
N LEU A 495 -10.30 -32.61 13.03
CA LEU A 495 -9.90 -34.00 13.26
C LEU A 495 -8.41 -34.00 13.68
N PRO A 496 -8.05 -34.63 14.82
CA PRO A 496 -6.65 -34.77 15.18
C PRO A 496 -5.94 -35.55 14.08
N ILE A 497 -4.75 -35.09 13.69
CA ILE A 497 -3.84 -35.87 12.85
C ILE A 497 -3.51 -37.12 13.66
N VAL A 498 -4.05 -38.27 13.24
CA VAL A 498 -3.63 -39.55 13.76
C VAL A 498 -2.35 -39.87 13.00
N ASP A 499 -1.21 -39.58 13.61
CA ASP A 499 0.06 -40.14 13.17
C ASP A 499 -0.07 -41.66 13.28
N ASN A 500 -0.22 -42.33 12.14
CA ASN A 500 -0.06 -43.77 12.07
C ASN A 500 1.44 -44.04 12.14
N GLU A 501 1.91 -44.49 13.30
CA GLU A 501 3.26 -45.06 13.55
C GLU A 501 3.66 -46.12 12.52
#